data_AF-A0A0C5GK81-F1
#
_entry.id   AF-A0A0C5GK81-F1
#
_cell.length_a   1.000
_cell.length_b   1.000
_cell.length_c   1.000
_cell.angle_alpha   90.00
_cell.angle_beta   90.00
_cell.angle_gamma   90.00
#
_symmetry.space_group_name_H-M   'P 1'
#
loop_
_entity.id
_entity.type
_entity.pdbx_description
1 polymer ?
#
loop_
_entity_poly.entity_id
_entity_poly.type
_entity_poly.pdbx_seq_one_letter_code
_entity_poly.pdbx_strand_id
1 'polypeptide(L)'
;MNKTYLKALDGTLASPPKEATAVVLVFNDTSIPLDLFSLDQSGDLCGPDDDGTWTAGLPGYTLEPSGGTLVITEDCWALTYWLAKSHYSGAFAAVLQNPAGKSTLTFSGYDLLDPNDIGPIPEPTADMLVPQDGPSVLVGTGLVQHGTTTRNPVERKAGDQTGLGVAVTREQFWHCTGDSYSLAPGESREVSYTVTHGMQDSSSQSDTTNASVGVSASAGWGPFSASVSASLSESSTTSQQLTVSTQTTSYVSTTFHNLSRVPEMNLFWQLTDIATVYDKDGRPLSSVISGEAPAVVSGPWDVKEIEKTKERAVERKERHDRPERS
;
A
#
# COMPACT_ATOMS: atom_id res chain seq x y z
N MET A 1 10.92 -4.25 8.79
CA MET A 1 9.53 -4.21 9.28
C MET A 1 9.32 -4.44 10.77
N ASN A 2 8.51 -3.59 11.41
CA ASN A 2 7.89 -3.83 12.71
C ASN A 2 6.92 -5.02 12.62
N LYS A 3 6.89 -5.89 13.65
CA LYS A 3 5.96 -7.04 13.71
C LYS A 3 4.50 -6.63 13.63
N THR A 4 4.13 -5.46 14.17
CA THR A 4 2.76 -4.95 14.12
C THR A 4 2.35 -4.63 12.68
N TYR A 5 3.24 -3.99 11.90
CA TYR A 5 2.97 -3.69 10.49
C TYR A 5 2.85 -4.97 9.65
N LEU A 6 3.73 -5.95 9.86
CA LEU A 6 3.61 -7.26 9.17
C LEU A 6 2.25 -7.90 9.42
N LYS A 7 1.82 -7.92 10.69
CA LYS A 7 0.51 -8.47 11.07
C LYS A 7 -0.67 -7.65 10.50
N ALA A 8 -0.50 -6.35 10.33
CA ALA A 8 -1.55 -5.52 9.73
C ALA A 8 -1.67 -5.82 8.22
N LEU A 9 -0.55 -5.98 7.54
CA LEU A 9 -0.49 -6.28 6.11
C LEU A 9 -0.99 -7.70 5.78
N ASP A 10 -0.68 -8.68 6.63
CA ASP A 10 -1.15 -10.06 6.47
C ASP A 10 -2.59 -10.29 6.96
N GLY A 11 -3.22 -9.25 7.55
CA GLY A 11 -4.59 -9.31 8.07
C GLY A 11 -4.74 -10.13 9.37
N THR A 12 -3.65 -10.40 10.09
CA THR A 12 -3.68 -11.18 11.35
C THR A 12 -3.53 -10.32 12.61
N LEU A 13 -3.39 -9.01 12.47
CA LEU A 13 -3.34 -8.09 13.60
C LEU A 13 -4.73 -7.97 14.24
N ALA A 14 -4.83 -8.30 15.51
CA ALA A 14 -6.04 -8.15 16.31
C ALA A 14 -5.78 -7.29 17.54
N SER A 15 -6.79 -6.53 17.94
CA SER A 15 -6.78 -5.78 19.19
C SER A 15 -6.91 -6.70 20.40
N PRO A 16 -6.31 -6.33 21.55
CA PRO A 16 -6.48 -7.09 22.77
C PRO A 16 -7.93 -7.05 23.28
N PRO A 17 -8.28 -7.90 24.26
CA PRO A 17 -9.58 -7.86 24.92
C PRO A 17 -9.94 -6.47 25.46
N LYS A 18 -11.23 -6.14 25.41
CA LYS A 18 -11.80 -4.88 25.92
C LYS A 18 -11.70 -4.85 27.46
N GLU A 19 -10.62 -4.32 28.00
CA GLU A 19 -10.35 -4.32 29.46
C GLU A 19 -10.64 -2.99 30.14
N ALA A 20 -10.27 -1.87 29.52
CA ALA A 20 -10.44 -0.52 30.07
C ALA A 20 -10.88 0.46 28.99
N THR A 21 -11.85 1.32 29.33
CA THR A 21 -12.29 2.39 28.44
C THR A 21 -11.20 3.45 28.30
N ALA A 22 -11.10 4.03 27.10
CA ALA A 22 -10.14 5.07 26.77
C ALA A 22 -10.83 6.20 26.01
N VAL A 23 -10.12 7.32 25.87
CA VAL A 23 -10.51 8.41 24.98
C VAL A 23 -9.34 8.71 24.09
N VAL A 24 -9.56 8.65 22.78
CA VAL A 24 -8.53 8.89 21.78
C VAL A 24 -8.90 10.11 20.97
N LEU A 25 -7.93 11.00 20.77
CA LEU A 25 -7.98 12.03 19.75
C LEU A 25 -7.05 11.63 18.61
N VAL A 26 -7.61 11.41 17.43
CA VAL A 26 -6.87 11.03 16.23
C VAL A 26 -6.66 12.25 15.35
N PHE A 27 -5.44 12.42 14.84
CA PHE A 27 -5.05 13.44 13.86
C PHE A 27 -4.56 12.79 12.57
N ASN A 28 -4.94 13.37 11.43
CA ASN A 28 -4.30 13.13 10.15
C ASN A 28 -3.40 14.32 9.78
N ASP A 29 -2.09 14.14 9.95
CA ASP A 29 -1.05 15.11 9.59
C ASP A 29 -0.41 14.79 8.22
N THR A 30 -1.04 13.92 7.43
CA THR A 30 -0.60 13.64 6.06
C THR A 30 -1.18 14.65 5.06
N SER A 31 -0.65 14.62 3.84
CA SER A 31 -1.11 15.47 2.73
C SER A 31 -2.35 14.94 2.01
N ILE A 32 -2.88 13.78 2.41
CA ILE A 32 -4.04 13.13 1.77
C ILE A 32 -5.11 12.76 2.82
N PRO A 33 -6.38 12.63 2.42
CA PRO A 33 -7.39 12.02 3.27
C PRO A 33 -7.06 10.55 3.57
N LEU A 34 -7.33 10.13 4.81
CA LEU A 34 -7.12 8.75 5.27
C LEU A 34 -8.44 8.16 5.76
N ASP A 35 -8.74 6.93 5.37
CA ASP A 35 -9.82 6.16 5.96
C ASP A 35 -9.33 5.44 7.21
N LEU A 36 -9.90 5.80 8.36
CA LEU A 36 -9.56 5.25 9.66
C LEU A 36 -10.48 4.08 10.03
N PHE A 37 -9.86 3.00 10.49
CA PHE A 37 -10.53 1.80 11.01
C PHE A 37 -10.03 1.48 12.41
N SER A 38 -10.92 0.95 13.24
CA SER A 38 -10.54 0.23 14.46
C SER A 38 -10.37 -1.26 14.12
N LEU A 39 -9.42 -1.95 14.74
CA LEU A 39 -9.32 -3.41 14.65
C LEU A 39 -10.01 -4.06 15.85
N ASP A 40 -10.86 -5.05 15.63
CA ASP A 40 -11.47 -5.81 16.71
C ASP A 40 -10.56 -6.96 17.22
N GLN A 41 -11.10 -7.80 18.11
CA GLN A 41 -10.37 -8.95 18.68
C GLN A 41 -10.19 -10.11 17.69
N SER A 42 -10.94 -10.11 16.59
CA SER A 42 -10.81 -11.07 15.49
C SER A 42 -9.82 -10.58 14.43
N GLY A 43 -9.49 -9.29 14.45
CA GLY A 43 -8.66 -8.62 13.42
C GLY A 43 -9.48 -8.02 12.29
N ASP A 44 -10.81 -7.96 12.43
CA ASP A 44 -11.68 -7.37 11.43
C ASP A 44 -11.60 -5.83 11.48
N LEU A 45 -11.68 -5.21 10.29
CA LEU A 45 -11.75 -3.77 10.16
C LEU A 45 -13.14 -3.27 10.54
N CYS A 46 -13.20 -2.43 11.56
CA CYS A 46 -14.41 -1.78 12.03
C CYS A 46 -14.45 -0.31 11.59
N GLY A 47 -15.62 0.12 11.13
CA GLY A 47 -15.94 1.51 10.83
C GLY A 47 -17.05 2.04 11.74
N PRO A 48 -17.26 3.36 11.84
CA PRO A 48 -18.31 3.92 12.67
C PRO A 48 -19.70 3.65 12.07
N ASP A 49 -20.67 3.31 12.93
CA ASP A 49 -22.09 3.31 12.61
C ASP A 49 -22.78 4.64 13.01
N ASP A 50 -24.08 4.73 12.74
CA ASP A 50 -24.91 5.91 13.04
C ASP A 50 -24.99 6.22 14.55
N ASP A 51 -24.73 5.23 15.40
CA ASP A 51 -24.72 5.35 16.86
C ASP A 51 -23.32 5.68 17.40
N GLY A 52 -22.31 5.86 16.53
CA GLY A 52 -20.92 6.15 16.91
C GLY A 52 -20.15 4.94 17.44
N THR A 53 -20.70 3.73 17.31
CA THR A 53 -20.03 2.46 17.65
C THR A 53 -19.19 2.00 16.47
N TRP A 54 -18.09 1.28 16.75
CA TRP A 54 -17.20 0.77 15.70
C TRP A 54 -17.55 -0.68 15.38
N THR A 55 -18.16 -0.90 14.22
CA THR A 55 -18.72 -2.20 13.82
C THR A 55 -17.95 -2.80 12.65
N ALA A 56 -17.64 -4.10 12.74
CA ALA A 56 -16.91 -4.85 11.71
C ALA A 56 -17.63 -4.82 10.35
N GLY A 57 -16.86 -4.63 9.28
CA GLY A 57 -17.36 -4.62 7.90
C GLY A 57 -17.96 -3.29 7.43
N LEU A 58 -18.01 -2.27 8.30
CA LEU A 58 -18.39 -0.91 7.91
C LEU A 58 -17.21 -0.15 7.29
N PRO A 59 -17.49 0.84 6.40
CA PRO A 59 -16.44 1.69 5.84
C PRO A 59 -15.75 2.52 6.91
N GLY A 60 -14.47 2.83 6.69
CA GLY A 60 -13.68 3.63 7.61
C GLY A 60 -14.14 5.08 7.66
N TYR A 61 -13.80 5.77 8.75
CA TYR A 61 -14.05 7.20 8.87
C TYR A 61 -13.00 7.98 8.08
N THR A 62 -13.42 8.79 7.11
CA THR A 62 -12.50 9.63 6.34
C THR A 62 -12.03 10.83 7.17
N LEU A 63 -10.75 10.85 7.50
CA LEU A 63 -10.04 11.97 8.12
C LEU A 63 -9.45 12.87 7.05
N GLU A 64 -9.90 14.13 7.02
CA GLU A 64 -9.37 15.16 6.12
C GLU A 64 -7.86 15.38 6.32
N PRO A 65 -7.11 15.73 5.25
CA PRO A 65 -5.68 15.99 5.34
C PRO A 65 -5.34 17.23 6.19
N SER A 66 -4.06 17.37 6.54
CA SER A 66 -3.50 18.60 7.12
C SER A 66 -4.16 19.06 8.43
N GLY A 67 -4.37 18.12 9.36
CA GLY A 67 -4.87 18.38 10.70
C GLY A 67 -6.34 18.01 10.93
N GLY A 68 -6.94 17.19 10.06
CA GLY A 68 -8.24 16.59 10.32
C GLY A 68 -8.23 15.82 11.64
N THR A 69 -9.27 16.00 12.45
CA THR A 69 -9.35 15.44 13.80
C THR A 69 -10.61 14.62 14.03
N LEU A 70 -10.47 13.52 14.77
CA LEU A 70 -11.60 12.74 15.26
C LEU A 70 -11.41 12.45 16.76
N VAL A 71 -12.42 12.79 17.56
CA VAL A 71 -12.44 12.45 18.99
C VAL A 71 -13.31 11.22 19.18
N ILE A 72 -12.73 10.17 19.73
CA ILE A 72 -13.40 8.89 19.99
C ILE A 72 -13.51 8.72 21.49
N THR A 73 -14.74 8.85 22.00
CA THR A 73 -15.05 8.76 23.44
C THR A 73 -15.83 7.51 23.79
N GLU A 74 -16.61 6.98 22.83
CA GLU A 74 -17.46 5.80 22.99
C GLU A 74 -16.84 4.63 22.21
N ASP A 75 -16.98 3.42 22.75
CA ASP A 75 -16.39 2.17 22.23
C ASP A 75 -14.87 2.20 21.94
N CYS A 76 -14.14 3.12 22.59
CA CYS A 76 -12.68 3.15 22.55
C CYS A 76 -12.10 2.43 23.77
N TRP A 77 -11.18 1.50 23.51
CA TRP A 77 -10.56 0.69 24.55
C TRP A 77 -9.05 0.91 24.58
N ALA A 78 -8.48 0.73 25.77
CA ALA A 78 -7.05 0.72 25.97
C ALA A 78 -6.40 -0.31 25.05
N LEU A 79 -5.24 0.05 24.47
CA LEU A 79 -4.42 -0.85 23.65
C LEU A 79 -5.05 -1.32 22.32
N THR A 80 -6.22 -0.79 21.94
CA THR A 80 -6.83 -1.01 20.61
C THR A 80 -5.91 -0.49 19.50
N TYR A 81 -5.80 -1.26 18.42
CA TYR A 81 -5.11 -0.85 17.21
C TYR A 81 -6.05 -0.07 16.28
N TRP A 82 -5.50 1.00 15.70
CA TRP A 82 -6.15 1.87 14.73
C TRP A 82 -5.37 1.83 13.43
N LEU A 83 -6.04 1.46 12.35
CA LEU A 83 -5.45 1.28 11.03
C LEU A 83 -5.92 2.39 10.08
N ALA A 84 -5.00 2.98 9.35
CA ALA A 84 -5.29 3.98 8.33
C ALA A 84 -5.00 3.44 6.93
N LYS A 85 -5.89 3.73 5.98
CA LYS A 85 -5.71 3.50 4.55
C LYS A 85 -5.79 4.82 3.79
N SER A 86 -5.10 4.92 2.65
CA SER A 86 -5.30 6.01 1.70
C SER A 86 -6.76 6.03 1.24
N HIS A 87 -7.47 7.14 1.42
CA HIS A 87 -8.84 7.27 0.93
C HIS A 87 -8.92 7.22 -0.61
N TYR A 88 -7.86 7.62 -1.30
CA TYR A 88 -7.84 7.67 -2.76
C TYR A 88 -7.66 6.30 -3.43
N SER A 89 -6.89 5.41 -2.83
CA SER A 89 -6.47 4.13 -3.44
C SER A 89 -6.81 2.91 -2.61
N GLY A 90 -7.13 3.08 -1.32
CA GLY A 90 -7.27 1.99 -0.36
C GLY A 90 -5.94 1.39 0.10
N ALA A 91 -4.79 1.93 -0.31
CA ALA A 91 -3.47 1.45 0.11
C ALA A 91 -3.29 1.54 1.63
N PHE A 92 -2.64 0.55 2.22
CA PHE A 92 -2.30 0.54 3.63
C PHE A 92 -1.33 1.69 3.94
N ALA A 93 -1.69 2.58 4.86
CA ALA A 93 -0.84 3.71 5.25
C ALA A 93 -0.05 3.42 6.52
N ALA A 94 -0.76 3.16 7.62
CA ALA A 94 -0.14 2.98 8.92
C ALA A 94 -1.07 2.28 9.91
N VAL A 95 -0.50 1.80 11.01
CA VAL A 95 -1.25 1.28 12.16
C VAL A 95 -0.63 1.80 13.44
N LEU A 96 -1.46 2.32 14.34
CA LEU A 96 -1.05 2.86 15.62
C LEU A 96 -1.81 2.17 16.75
N GLN A 97 -1.16 1.99 17.89
CA GLN A 97 -1.80 1.45 19.08
C GLN A 97 -2.20 2.58 20.02
N ASN A 98 -3.43 2.54 20.52
CA ASN A 98 -3.86 3.41 21.60
C ASN A 98 -3.04 3.09 22.89
N PRO A 99 -2.24 4.02 23.44
CA PRO A 99 -1.46 3.77 24.66
C PRO A 99 -2.30 3.68 25.95
N ALA A 100 -3.63 3.73 25.86
CA ALA A 100 -4.62 3.77 26.95
C ALA A 100 -4.81 5.15 27.58
N GLY A 101 -5.89 5.28 28.37
CA GLY A 101 -6.25 6.53 29.04
C GLY A 101 -6.76 7.59 28.08
N LYS A 102 -6.34 8.85 28.29
CA LYS A 102 -6.56 9.94 27.34
C LYS A 102 -5.31 10.11 26.49
N SER A 103 -5.42 9.83 25.20
CA SER A 103 -4.26 9.81 24.31
C SER A 103 -4.52 10.50 22.99
N THR A 104 -3.42 10.91 22.37
CA THR A 104 -3.40 11.44 21.01
C THR A 104 -2.72 10.44 20.10
N LEU A 105 -3.36 10.10 18.99
CA LEU A 105 -2.76 9.35 17.89
C LEU A 105 -2.62 10.29 16.70
N THR A 106 -1.43 10.38 16.12
CA THR A 106 -1.20 11.21 14.95
C THR A 106 -0.68 10.32 13.85
N PHE A 107 -1.40 10.26 12.73
CA PHE A 107 -0.93 9.67 11.49
C PHE A 107 -0.19 10.74 10.70
N SER A 108 1.13 10.65 10.65
CA SER A 108 1.99 11.55 9.91
C SER A 108 2.75 10.81 8.81
N GLY A 109 3.46 11.54 7.96
CA GLY A 109 4.34 10.91 6.97
C GLY A 109 5.50 10.11 7.59
N TYR A 110 5.78 10.28 8.89
CA TYR A 110 6.74 9.48 9.65
C TYR A 110 6.20 8.12 10.11
N ASP A 111 4.88 7.94 10.14
CA ASP A 111 4.23 6.70 10.55
C ASP A 111 3.97 5.77 9.35
N LEU A 112 4.17 6.27 8.14
CA LEU A 112 4.14 5.51 6.90
C LEU A 112 5.28 4.50 6.87
N LEU A 113 5.09 3.42 6.11
CA LEU A 113 6.14 2.42 5.92
C LEU A 113 7.28 2.97 5.08
N ASP A 114 8.50 2.55 5.43
CA ASP A 114 9.69 2.88 4.65
C ASP A 114 9.59 2.23 3.25
N PRO A 115 10.13 2.88 2.20
CA PRO A 115 10.22 2.27 0.89
C PRO A 115 10.89 0.89 0.95
N ASN A 116 10.33 -0.06 0.21
CA ASN A 116 10.73 -1.47 0.13
C ASN A 116 10.45 -2.29 1.42
N ASP A 117 9.97 -1.67 2.49
CA ASP A 117 9.40 -2.35 3.66
C ASP A 117 7.89 -2.50 3.43
N ILE A 118 7.50 -3.37 2.47
CA ILE A 118 6.08 -3.59 2.08
C ILE A 118 5.55 -4.99 2.42
N GLY A 119 6.31 -5.76 3.18
CA GLY A 119 5.97 -7.12 3.56
C GLY A 119 6.51 -8.16 2.57
N PRO A 120 6.27 -9.45 2.86
CA PRO A 120 6.78 -10.54 2.06
C PRO A 120 6.06 -10.63 0.71
N ILE A 121 6.72 -11.28 -0.24
CA ILE A 121 6.10 -11.73 -1.49
C ILE A 121 4.94 -12.68 -1.15
N PRO A 122 3.75 -12.52 -1.77
CA PRO A 122 2.65 -13.45 -1.58
C PRO A 122 3.02 -14.90 -1.93
N GLU A 123 2.62 -15.83 -1.08
CA GLU A 123 2.88 -17.26 -1.27
C GLU A 123 1.67 -17.98 -1.87
N PRO A 124 1.90 -18.96 -2.76
CA PRO A 124 0.82 -19.79 -3.30
C PRO A 124 0.13 -20.59 -2.21
N THR A 125 -1.19 -20.69 -2.30
CA THR A 125 -2.02 -21.46 -1.37
C THR A 125 -2.80 -22.53 -2.12
N ALA A 126 -3.36 -23.48 -1.38
CA ALA A 126 -4.17 -24.56 -1.94
C ALA A 126 -5.45 -24.07 -2.65
N ASP A 127 -5.90 -22.85 -2.32
CA ASP A 127 -7.05 -22.21 -2.96
C ASP A 127 -6.64 -21.27 -4.10
N MET A 128 -5.37 -20.84 -4.12
CA MET A 128 -4.86 -19.88 -5.10
C MET A 128 -3.38 -20.19 -5.42
N LEU A 129 -3.16 -20.98 -6.48
CA LEU A 129 -1.82 -21.41 -6.91
C LEU A 129 -0.97 -20.25 -7.45
N VAL A 130 -1.58 -19.26 -8.10
CA VAL A 130 -0.90 -18.02 -8.47
C VAL A 130 -1.52 -16.93 -7.61
N PRO A 131 -0.81 -16.44 -6.58
CA PRO A 131 -1.33 -15.40 -5.74
C PRO A 131 -1.66 -14.12 -6.53
N GLN A 132 -2.63 -13.38 -6.03
CA GLN A 132 -2.82 -11.99 -6.45
C GLN A 132 -1.62 -11.14 -6.03
N ASP A 133 -1.56 -9.93 -6.57
CA ASP A 133 -0.60 -8.92 -6.14
C ASP A 133 -0.63 -8.72 -4.62
N GLY A 134 0.53 -8.37 -4.07
CA GLY A 134 0.64 -8.00 -2.66
C GLY A 134 -0.19 -6.77 -2.32
N PRO A 135 -0.50 -6.54 -1.04
CA PRO A 135 -1.23 -5.36 -0.63
C PRO A 135 -0.47 -4.09 -1.03
N SER A 136 -1.19 -3.08 -1.55
CA SER A 136 -0.61 -1.75 -1.80
C SER A 136 -0.28 -1.07 -0.48
N VAL A 137 0.94 -0.56 -0.38
CA VAL A 137 1.47 0.15 0.78
C VAL A 137 1.81 1.58 0.40
N LEU A 138 1.25 2.54 1.12
CA LEU A 138 1.57 3.95 0.98
C LEU A 138 2.89 4.25 1.70
N VAL A 139 3.91 4.60 0.92
CA VAL A 139 5.28 4.86 1.41
C VAL A 139 5.65 6.34 1.38
N GLY A 140 4.77 7.20 0.85
CA GLY A 140 4.95 8.64 0.86
C GLY A 140 3.71 9.41 0.41
N THR A 141 3.54 10.63 0.92
CA THR A 141 2.49 11.57 0.51
C THR A 141 3.04 12.97 0.43
N GLY A 142 2.51 13.85 -0.40
CA GLY A 142 2.98 15.22 -0.46
C GLY A 142 2.06 16.15 -1.22
N LEU A 143 2.35 17.44 -1.16
CA LEU A 143 1.70 18.46 -1.97
C LEU A 143 2.74 19.04 -2.92
N VAL A 144 2.43 19.06 -4.22
CA VAL A 144 3.27 19.72 -5.22
C VAL A 144 2.60 21.02 -5.65
N GLN A 145 3.32 22.14 -5.55
CA GLN A 145 2.75 23.45 -5.83
C GLN A 145 2.44 23.66 -7.31
N HIS A 146 1.29 24.27 -7.60
CA HIS A 146 1.00 24.79 -8.93
C HIS A 146 1.92 25.98 -9.25
N GLY A 147 2.91 25.77 -10.11
CA GLY A 147 3.41 26.83 -11.00
C GLY A 147 4.22 27.99 -10.42
N THR A 148 5.26 27.75 -9.61
CA THR A 148 6.40 28.69 -9.56
C THR A 148 7.74 27.96 -9.57
N THR A 149 8.39 27.93 -10.73
CA THR A 149 9.82 27.58 -10.85
C THR A 149 10.76 28.65 -10.28
N THR A 150 10.20 29.71 -9.70
CA THR A 150 10.93 30.74 -8.95
C THR A 150 10.73 30.51 -7.46
N ARG A 151 11.81 30.16 -6.74
CA ARG A 151 11.96 30.35 -5.29
C ARG A 151 11.79 31.83 -4.94
N ASN A 152 10.57 32.35 -4.99
CA ASN A 152 10.23 33.57 -4.28
C ASN A 152 9.59 33.14 -2.97
N PRO A 153 10.17 33.46 -1.80
CA PRO A 153 9.51 33.24 -0.54
C PRO A 153 8.22 34.06 -0.58
N VAL A 154 7.08 33.37 -0.65
CA VAL A 154 5.78 34.02 -0.51
C VAL A 154 5.75 34.55 0.92
N GLU A 155 5.90 35.87 1.09
CA GLU A 155 5.53 36.55 2.34
C GLU A 155 4.03 36.32 2.56
N ARG A 156 3.68 35.30 3.35
CA ARG A 156 2.29 34.84 3.50
C ARG A 156 1.52 35.71 4.49
N LYS A 157 0.45 36.35 4.02
CA LYS A 157 -0.70 36.72 4.86
C LYS A 157 -1.68 35.54 4.89
N ALA A 158 -2.13 35.17 6.08
CA ALA A 158 -2.88 33.95 6.40
C ALA A 158 -4.31 33.83 5.80
N GLY A 159 -4.66 34.62 4.78
CA GLY A 159 -6.05 34.76 4.30
C GLY A 159 -6.37 34.22 2.90
N ASP A 160 -5.38 33.74 2.14
CA ASP A 160 -5.52 33.47 0.69
C ASP A 160 -5.07 32.05 0.29
N GLN A 161 -5.28 31.06 1.18
CA GLN A 161 -4.79 29.68 1.02
C GLN A 161 -5.70 28.74 0.21
N THR A 162 -6.71 29.25 -0.50
CA THR A 162 -7.58 28.39 -1.32
C THR A 162 -6.95 28.12 -2.70
N GLY A 163 -6.03 27.15 -2.76
CA GLY A 163 -5.74 26.42 -4.01
C GLY A 163 -4.28 26.35 -4.49
N LEU A 164 -3.33 25.84 -3.70
CA LEU A 164 -1.90 25.94 -4.07
C LEU A 164 -1.08 24.64 -4.15
N GLY A 165 -1.67 23.45 -4.02
CA GLY A 165 -0.92 22.20 -4.22
C GLY A 165 -1.78 21.03 -4.70
N VAL A 166 -1.23 20.21 -5.58
CA VAL A 166 -1.82 18.97 -6.08
C VAL A 166 -1.31 17.82 -5.20
N ALA A 167 -2.21 16.97 -4.70
CA ALA A 167 -1.84 15.87 -3.82
C ALA A 167 -1.09 14.79 -4.62
N VAL A 168 -0.03 14.27 -4.04
CA VAL A 168 0.79 13.20 -4.61
C VAL A 168 0.95 12.09 -3.59
N THR A 169 0.82 10.85 -4.05
CA THR A 169 1.12 9.65 -3.27
C THR A 169 2.23 8.86 -3.93
N ARG A 170 2.96 8.09 -3.13
CA ARG A 170 3.86 7.04 -3.58
C ARG A 170 3.45 5.75 -2.89
N GLU A 171 3.18 4.74 -3.69
CA GLU A 171 2.70 3.43 -3.25
C GLU A 171 3.60 2.32 -3.80
N GLN A 172 3.78 1.26 -3.03
CA GLN A 172 4.55 0.11 -3.43
C GLN A 172 3.82 -1.19 -3.14
N PHE A 173 3.95 -2.17 -4.04
CA PHE A 173 3.43 -3.52 -3.86
C PHE A 173 4.21 -4.55 -4.66
N TRP A 174 4.02 -5.83 -4.32
CA TRP A 174 4.53 -6.95 -5.10
C TRP A 174 3.58 -7.29 -6.24
N HIS A 175 4.02 -7.14 -7.48
CA HIS A 175 3.26 -7.54 -8.66
C HIS A 175 3.75 -8.88 -9.19
N CYS A 176 2.82 -9.84 -9.39
CA CYS A 176 3.16 -11.11 -10.02
C CYS A 176 3.22 -10.94 -11.54
N THR A 177 4.39 -11.16 -12.14
CA THR A 177 4.55 -10.98 -13.59
C THR A 177 4.02 -12.19 -14.37
N GLY A 178 3.62 -11.93 -15.62
CA GLY A 178 3.19 -12.96 -16.58
C GLY A 178 4.29 -13.94 -17.01
N ASP A 179 5.53 -13.72 -16.56
CA ASP A 179 6.67 -14.60 -16.82
C ASP A 179 6.72 -15.81 -15.88
N SER A 180 5.76 -15.93 -14.96
CA SER A 180 5.60 -17.10 -14.09
C SER A 180 5.28 -18.36 -14.90
N TYR A 181 5.89 -19.50 -14.53
CA TYR A 181 5.69 -20.77 -15.26
C TYR A 181 5.83 -22.00 -14.37
N SER A 182 5.40 -23.14 -14.92
CA SER A 182 5.65 -24.47 -14.36
C SER A 182 6.60 -25.26 -15.25
N LEU A 183 7.40 -26.14 -14.64
CA LEU A 183 8.32 -27.07 -15.31
C LEU A 183 7.98 -28.49 -14.93
N ALA A 184 7.86 -29.37 -15.93
CA ALA A 184 7.78 -30.81 -15.70
C ALA A 184 9.14 -31.38 -15.19
N PRO A 185 9.16 -32.56 -14.56
CA PRO A 185 10.40 -33.20 -14.12
C PRO A 185 11.41 -33.34 -15.27
N GLY A 186 12.63 -32.84 -15.09
CA GLY A 186 13.70 -32.87 -16.09
C GLY A 186 13.57 -31.84 -17.22
N GLU A 187 12.51 -31.00 -17.19
CA GLU A 187 12.34 -29.93 -18.18
C GLU A 187 13.32 -28.78 -17.92
N SER A 188 13.74 -28.14 -19.01
CA SER A 188 14.59 -26.96 -19.01
C SER A 188 13.92 -25.88 -19.81
N ARG A 189 13.88 -24.66 -19.29
CA ARG A 189 13.26 -23.52 -19.97
C ARG A 189 14.15 -22.30 -19.86
N GLU A 190 14.42 -21.69 -21.00
CA GLU A 190 14.98 -20.36 -21.07
C GLU A 190 13.83 -19.35 -20.93
N VAL A 191 13.98 -18.43 -19.99
CA VAL A 191 12.97 -17.44 -19.64
C VAL A 191 13.58 -16.08 -19.90
N SER A 192 12.96 -15.37 -20.83
CA SER A 192 13.26 -13.97 -21.10
C SER A 192 12.14 -13.14 -20.49
N TYR A 193 12.45 -12.36 -19.45
CA TYR A 193 11.48 -11.43 -18.89
C TYR A 193 11.83 -9.99 -19.29
N THR A 194 10.77 -9.21 -19.46
CA THR A 194 10.86 -7.80 -19.84
C THR A 194 10.54 -6.95 -18.62
N VAL A 195 11.53 -6.20 -18.14
CA VAL A 195 11.27 -5.20 -17.10
C VAL A 195 10.80 -3.92 -17.77
N THR A 196 9.53 -3.56 -17.56
CA THR A 196 9.00 -2.28 -18.02
C THR A 196 9.21 -1.23 -16.93
N HIS A 197 10.13 -0.32 -17.16
CA HIS A 197 10.14 0.97 -16.45
C HIS A 197 9.44 1.95 -17.36
N GLY A 198 8.38 2.64 -16.93
CA GLY A 198 7.72 3.60 -17.80
C GLY A 198 6.39 4.12 -17.29
N MET A 199 6.05 5.32 -17.73
CA MET A 199 4.79 5.98 -17.37
C MET A 199 3.59 5.28 -18.02
N GLN A 200 2.52 5.10 -17.25
CA GLN A 200 1.21 4.76 -17.78
C GLN A 200 0.33 6.02 -17.72
N ASP A 201 0.17 6.69 -18.86
CA ASP A 201 -0.75 7.83 -18.99
C ASP A 201 -2.20 7.33 -18.95
N SER A 202 -2.86 7.40 -17.79
CA SER A 202 -4.30 7.15 -17.68
C SER A 202 -5.10 8.38 -18.13
N SER A 203 -5.25 8.49 -19.45
CA SER A 203 -6.22 9.32 -20.19
C SER A 203 -5.96 10.84 -20.33
N SER A 204 -5.69 11.20 -21.59
CA SER A 204 -5.90 12.51 -22.23
C SER A 204 -4.96 13.67 -21.87
N GLN A 205 -3.85 13.73 -22.63
CA GLN A 205 -2.89 14.84 -22.77
C GLN A 205 -1.80 14.95 -21.68
N SER A 206 -0.60 14.47 -21.99
CA SER A 206 0.66 14.76 -21.28
C SER A 206 0.93 16.26 -21.09
N ASP A 207 0.37 17.12 -21.94
CA ASP A 207 0.35 18.57 -21.78
C ASP A 207 -0.34 19.02 -20.48
N THR A 208 -1.34 18.27 -20.00
CA THR A 208 -2.08 18.58 -18.77
C THR A 208 -1.35 18.15 -17.51
N THR A 209 -0.47 17.15 -17.54
CA THR A 209 0.28 16.68 -16.35
C THR A 209 1.38 17.67 -16.00
N ASN A 210 2.18 18.08 -16.99
CA ASN A 210 3.19 19.12 -16.81
C ASN A 210 2.54 20.47 -16.45
N ALA A 211 1.42 20.82 -17.09
CA ALA A 211 0.65 22.02 -16.72
C ALA A 211 0.05 21.94 -15.30
N SER A 212 -0.43 20.76 -14.87
CA SER A 212 -0.97 20.53 -13.52
C SER A 212 0.09 20.68 -12.44
N VAL A 213 1.35 20.39 -12.76
CA VAL A 213 2.47 20.51 -11.81
C VAL A 213 3.29 21.79 -12.05
N GLY A 214 2.83 22.66 -12.97
CA GLY A 214 3.47 23.94 -13.27
C GLY A 214 4.84 23.84 -13.95
N VAL A 215 5.18 22.68 -14.48
CA VAL A 215 6.39 22.45 -15.28
C VAL A 215 6.02 22.76 -16.74
N SER A 216 6.85 23.52 -17.46
CA SER A 216 6.62 23.75 -18.89
C SER A 216 6.52 22.40 -19.60
N ALA A 217 5.51 22.20 -20.45
CA ALA A 217 5.36 20.96 -21.25
C ALA A 217 6.63 20.61 -22.05
N SER A 218 7.53 21.59 -22.26
CA SER A 218 8.83 21.45 -22.92
C SER A 218 10.04 21.14 -22.00
N ALA A 219 9.91 21.20 -20.67
CA ALA A 219 11.03 21.07 -19.73
C ALA A 219 11.39 19.61 -19.36
N GLY A 220 10.63 18.63 -19.86
CA GLY A 220 10.87 17.21 -19.60
C GLY A 220 10.54 16.79 -18.16
N TRP A 221 10.72 15.51 -17.86
CA TRP A 221 10.28 14.91 -16.59
C TRP A 221 11.24 15.10 -15.41
N GLY A 222 12.48 15.53 -15.67
CA GLY A 222 13.47 15.76 -14.60
C GLY A 222 13.01 16.76 -13.53
N PRO A 223 12.49 17.95 -13.91
CA PRO A 223 11.95 18.91 -12.96
C PRO A 223 10.69 18.41 -12.22
N PHE A 224 9.83 17.62 -12.87
CA PHE A 224 8.65 17.02 -12.24
C PHE A 224 9.06 15.99 -11.19
N SER A 225 9.93 15.05 -11.56
CA SER A 225 10.38 13.99 -10.66
C SER A 225 11.19 14.55 -9.50
N ALA A 226 11.97 15.61 -9.71
CA ALA A 226 12.64 16.35 -8.64
C ALA A 226 11.65 17.02 -7.67
N SER A 227 10.57 17.62 -8.18
CA SER A 227 9.55 18.28 -7.36
C SER A 227 8.73 17.28 -6.54
N VAL A 228 8.35 16.16 -7.17
CA VAL A 228 7.68 15.04 -6.49
C VAL A 228 8.61 14.42 -5.45
N SER A 229 9.85 14.12 -5.80
CA SER A 229 10.86 13.57 -4.87
C SER A 229 11.10 14.51 -3.69
N ALA A 230 11.18 15.82 -3.94
CA ALA A 230 11.36 16.82 -2.88
C ALA A 230 10.14 16.87 -1.96
N SER A 231 8.92 16.89 -2.51
CA SER A 231 7.68 16.92 -1.75
C SER A 231 7.50 15.66 -0.90
N LEU A 232 7.77 14.48 -1.47
CA LEU A 232 7.72 13.20 -0.76
C LEU A 232 8.84 13.08 0.29
N SER A 233 10.03 13.64 0.02
CA SER A 233 11.12 13.64 0.99
C SER A 233 10.90 14.63 2.14
N GLU A 234 10.21 15.75 1.90
CA GLU A 234 9.88 16.73 2.93
C GLU A 234 8.91 16.14 3.97
N SER A 235 7.99 15.29 3.52
CA SER A 235 7.00 14.63 4.37
C SER A 235 7.44 13.28 4.94
N SER A 236 8.61 12.77 4.57
CA SER A 236 9.10 11.43 4.95
C SER A 236 10.35 11.50 5.84
N THR A 237 10.60 10.44 6.61
CA THR A 237 11.89 10.20 7.29
C THR A 237 12.98 9.74 6.32
N THR A 238 12.63 9.23 5.15
CA THR A 238 13.57 8.63 4.19
C THR A 238 13.66 9.48 2.92
N SER A 239 14.82 9.43 2.27
CA SER A 239 14.99 10.08 0.97
C SER A 239 14.16 9.35 -0.08
N GLN A 240 13.18 10.03 -0.64
CA GLN A 240 12.27 9.50 -1.66
C GLN A 240 12.82 9.93 -3.02
N GLN A 241 13.41 9.00 -3.77
CA GLN A 241 13.91 9.28 -5.12
C GLN A 241 12.99 8.65 -6.17
N LEU A 242 12.26 9.49 -6.89
CA LEU A 242 11.53 9.10 -8.09
C LEU A 242 12.36 9.49 -9.32
N THR A 243 12.82 8.50 -10.08
CA THR A 243 13.49 8.73 -11.37
C THR A 243 12.52 8.40 -12.49
N VAL A 244 12.02 9.43 -13.18
CA VAL A 244 11.14 9.25 -14.35
C VAL A 244 12.01 9.19 -15.60
N SER A 245 12.27 8.00 -16.12
CA SER A 245 12.94 7.81 -17.41
C SER A 245 11.94 7.44 -18.51
N THR A 246 12.25 7.82 -19.77
CA THR A 246 11.57 7.26 -20.94
C THR A 246 11.64 5.73 -20.91
N GLN A 247 10.54 5.09 -21.33
CA GLN A 247 10.34 3.65 -21.18
C GLN A 247 11.61 2.86 -21.51
N THR A 248 12.18 2.18 -20.50
CA THR A 248 13.41 1.40 -20.67
C THR A 248 13.08 -0.06 -20.46
N THR A 249 13.00 -0.78 -21.58
CA THR A 249 12.82 -2.23 -21.65
C THR A 249 14.19 -2.88 -21.50
N SER A 250 14.43 -3.53 -20.37
CA SER A 250 15.64 -4.36 -20.18
C SER A 250 15.29 -5.83 -20.41
N TYR A 251 16.14 -6.51 -21.18
CA TYR A 251 16.02 -7.94 -21.47
C TYR A 251 16.98 -8.72 -20.59
N VAL A 252 16.44 -9.63 -19.78
CA VAL A 252 17.24 -10.60 -19.02
C VAL A 252 16.83 -11.99 -19.48
N SER A 253 17.79 -12.81 -19.91
CA SER A 253 17.56 -14.23 -20.21
C SER A 253 18.21 -15.09 -19.15
N THR A 254 17.42 -15.94 -18.50
CA THR A 254 17.89 -16.92 -17.50
C THR A 254 17.33 -18.29 -17.85
N THR A 255 18.15 -19.33 -17.76
CA THR A 255 17.71 -20.71 -17.97
C THR A 255 17.43 -21.39 -16.63
N PHE A 256 16.27 -22.01 -16.51
CA PHE A 256 15.84 -22.75 -15.34
C PHE A 256 15.68 -24.23 -15.68
N HIS A 257 16.04 -25.09 -14.74
CA HIS A 257 16.05 -26.54 -14.90
C HIS A 257 15.32 -27.17 -13.72
N ASN A 258 14.26 -27.93 -13.97
CA ASN A 258 13.62 -28.73 -12.94
C ASN A 258 14.39 -30.04 -12.78
N LEU A 259 15.20 -30.11 -11.72
CA LEU A 259 15.98 -31.30 -11.37
C LEU A 259 15.23 -32.27 -10.46
N SER A 260 14.02 -31.92 -10.02
CA SER A 260 13.22 -32.78 -9.15
C SER A 260 12.43 -33.82 -9.95
N ARG A 261 11.74 -34.70 -9.20
CA ARG A 261 10.89 -35.77 -9.73
C ARG A 261 9.43 -35.34 -9.84
N VAL A 262 9.11 -34.11 -9.47
CA VAL A 262 7.75 -33.56 -9.41
C VAL A 262 7.68 -32.30 -10.26
N PRO A 263 6.49 -31.93 -10.78
CA PRO A 263 6.31 -30.64 -11.43
C PRO A 263 6.59 -29.51 -10.43
N GLU A 264 7.32 -28.49 -10.87
CA GLU A 264 7.68 -27.32 -10.07
C GLU A 264 7.03 -26.07 -10.65
N MET A 265 6.60 -25.16 -9.80
CA MET A 265 6.10 -23.84 -10.19
C MET A 265 7.06 -22.76 -9.68
N ASN A 266 7.40 -21.81 -10.57
CA ASN A 266 8.22 -20.64 -10.26
C ASN A 266 7.40 -19.38 -10.56
N LEU A 267 7.26 -18.52 -9.55
CA LEU A 267 6.54 -17.26 -9.64
C LEU A 267 7.52 -16.09 -9.69
N PHE A 268 7.32 -15.17 -10.62
CA PHE A 268 8.18 -14.00 -10.80
C PHE A 268 7.48 -12.79 -10.21
N TRP A 269 8.16 -12.13 -9.29
CA TRP A 269 7.63 -11.01 -8.52
C TRP A 269 8.44 -9.78 -8.79
N GLN A 270 7.75 -8.69 -9.11
CA GLN A 270 8.37 -7.39 -9.31
C GLN A 270 7.90 -6.46 -8.20
N LEU A 271 8.83 -5.76 -7.55
CA LEU A 271 8.47 -4.66 -6.69
C LEU A 271 8.01 -3.51 -7.60
N THR A 272 6.74 -3.16 -7.52
CA THR A 272 6.13 -2.10 -8.32
C THR A 272 5.93 -0.88 -7.46
N ASP A 273 6.41 0.26 -7.95
CA ASP A 273 6.30 1.58 -7.34
C ASP A 273 5.39 2.45 -8.22
N ILE A 274 4.37 3.05 -7.61
CA ILE A 274 3.41 3.92 -8.28
C ILE A 274 3.40 5.27 -7.59
N ALA A 275 3.74 6.33 -8.33
CA ALA A 275 3.53 7.70 -7.89
C ALA A 275 2.30 8.28 -8.61
N THR A 276 1.24 8.60 -7.85
CA THR A 276 -0.03 9.11 -8.40
C THR A 276 -0.25 10.56 -7.98
N VAL A 277 -0.63 11.39 -8.94
CA VAL A 277 -1.03 12.79 -8.75
C VAL A 277 -2.55 12.89 -8.81
N TYR A 278 -3.18 13.56 -7.85
CA TYR A 278 -4.65 13.65 -7.73
C TYR A 278 -5.17 15.07 -7.90
N ASP A 279 -6.33 15.22 -8.53
CA ASP A 279 -7.04 16.49 -8.57
C ASP A 279 -7.63 16.86 -7.19
N LYS A 280 -8.23 18.05 -7.11
CA LYS A 280 -8.89 18.57 -5.91
C LYS A 280 -10.04 17.68 -5.40
N ASP A 281 -10.60 16.83 -6.24
CA ASP A 281 -11.71 15.93 -5.94
C ASP A 281 -11.21 14.50 -5.64
N GLY A 282 -9.88 14.30 -5.54
CA GLY A 282 -9.25 13.01 -5.23
C GLY A 282 -9.17 12.05 -6.41
N ARG A 283 -9.37 12.53 -7.65
CA ARG A 283 -9.32 11.69 -8.85
C ARG A 283 -7.89 11.66 -9.40
N PRO A 284 -7.37 10.49 -9.82
CA PRO A 284 -6.03 10.41 -10.38
C PRO A 284 -5.97 11.19 -11.70
N LEU A 285 -5.06 12.16 -11.77
CA LEU A 285 -4.72 12.91 -12.98
C LEU A 285 -3.65 12.20 -13.80
N SER A 286 -2.65 11.65 -13.13
CA SER A 286 -1.53 10.95 -13.77
C SER A 286 -0.86 10.00 -12.79
N SER A 287 -0.22 8.95 -13.33
CA SER A 287 0.56 8.00 -12.55
C SER A 287 1.86 7.66 -13.25
N VAL A 288 2.96 7.66 -12.49
CA VAL A 288 4.21 7.05 -12.92
C VAL A 288 4.31 5.68 -12.28
N ILE A 289 4.50 4.65 -13.09
CA ILE A 289 4.68 3.27 -12.63
C ILE A 289 6.12 2.86 -12.92
N SER A 290 6.79 2.28 -11.94
CA SER A 290 8.14 1.75 -12.10
C SER A 290 8.23 0.39 -11.44
N GLY A 291 8.60 -0.63 -12.22
CA GLY A 291 8.95 -1.93 -11.67
C GLY A 291 10.45 -2.01 -11.40
N GLU A 292 10.86 -2.40 -10.20
CA GLU A 292 12.27 -2.61 -9.86
C GLU A 292 12.81 -3.86 -10.59
N ALA A 293 14.09 -3.80 -11.00
CA ALA A 293 14.82 -4.91 -11.60
C ALA A 293 15.96 -5.38 -10.68
N PRO A 294 16.24 -6.69 -10.63
CA PRO A 294 15.55 -7.78 -11.33
C PRO A 294 14.26 -8.20 -10.61
N ALA A 295 13.35 -8.87 -11.32
CA ALA A 295 12.27 -9.60 -10.69
C ALA A 295 12.83 -10.70 -9.77
N VAL A 296 12.19 -10.89 -8.62
CA VAL A 296 12.51 -11.92 -7.64
C VAL A 296 11.74 -13.20 -7.99
N VAL A 297 12.42 -14.34 -8.00
CA VAL A 297 11.78 -15.64 -8.23
C VAL A 297 11.39 -16.26 -6.88
N SER A 298 10.13 -16.59 -6.72
CA SER A 298 9.58 -17.35 -5.60
C SER A 298 9.31 -18.79 -6.05
N GLY A 299 9.94 -19.76 -5.38
CA GLY A 299 9.89 -21.18 -5.72
C GLY A 299 11.27 -21.86 -5.68
N PRO A 300 11.39 -23.11 -6.16
CA PRO A 300 10.32 -23.89 -6.80
C PRO A 300 9.29 -24.41 -5.80
N TRP A 301 8.01 -24.37 -6.19
CA TRP A 301 6.89 -24.89 -5.40
C TRP A 301 6.41 -26.24 -5.94
N ASP A 302 6.25 -27.25 -5.07
CA ASP A 302 5.58 -28.51 -5.43
C ASP A 302 4.07 -28.30 -5.42
N VAL A 303 3.47 -28.28 -6.62
CA VAL A 303 2.03 -28.09 -6.81
C VAL A 303 1.21 -29.13 -6.05
N LYS A 304 1.68 -30.38 -5.98
CA LYS A 304 0.98 -31.46 -5.28
C LYS A 304 1.04 -31.31 -3.77
N GLU A 305 2.09 -30.71 -3.22
CA GLU A 305 2.15 -30.42 -1.78
C GLU A 305 1.20 -29.28 -1.42
N ILE A 306 1.14 -28.24 -2.26
CA ILE A 306 0.21 -27.11 -2.08
C ILE A 306 -1.25 -27.61 -2.08
N GLU A 307 -1.64 -28.47 -3.02
CA GLU A 307 -3.02 -29.00 -3.08
C GLU A 307 -3.39 -29.84 -1.85
N LYS A 308 -2.46 -30.66 -1.31
CA LYS A 308 -2.70 -31.50 -0.12
C LYS A 308 -3.00 -30.70 1.14
N THR A 309 -2.57 -29.44 1.21
CA THR A 309 -2.91 -28.55 2.32
C THR A 309 -4.41 -28.29 2.43
N LYS A 310 -5.15 -28.35 1.31
CA LYS A 310 -6.61 -28.20 1.27
C LYS A 310 -7.33 -29.37 1.95
N GLU A 311 -6.91 -30.60 1.64
CA GLU A 311 -7.51 -31.82 2.16
C GLU A 311 -7.39 -31.91 3.69
N ARG A 312 -6.24 -31.51 4.23
CA ARG A 312 -6.01 -31.43 5.69
C ARG A 312 -6.85 -30.37 6.39
N ALA A 313 -7.11 -29.23 5.74
CA ALA A 313 -7.94 -28.17 6.31
C ALA A 313 -9.43 -28.57 6.36
N VAL A 314 -9.90 -29.33 5.36
CA VAL A 314 -11.27 -29.85 5.30
C VAL A 314 -11.50 -30.96 6.34
N GLU A 315 -10.58 -31.93 6.48
CA GLU A 315 -10.69 -32.97 7.51
C GLU A 315 -10.70 -32.40 8.94
N ARG A 316 -10.07 -31.24 9.16
CA ARG A 316 -10.02 -30.60 10.48
C ARG A 316 -11.34 -29.89 10.84
N LYS A 317 -12.13 -29.45 9.85
CA LYS A 317 -13.45 -28.83 10.08
C LYS A 317 -14.57 -29.85 10.32
N GLU A 318 -14.47 -31.09 9.84
CA GLU A 318 -15.52 -32.10 9.99
C GLU A 318 -15.58 -32.80 11.37
N ARG A 319 -14.61 -32.57 12.27
CA ARG A 319 -14.55 -33.24 13.59
C ARG A 319 -15.19 -32.48 14.75
N HIS A 320 -15.90 -31.37 14.49
CA HIS A 320 -16.49 -30.57 15.56
C HIS A 320 -17.97 -30.26 15.31
N ASP A 321 -18.81 -31.29 15.20
CA ASP A 321 -20.25 -31.15 15.44
C ASP A 321 -20.95 -32.49 15.71
N ARG A 322 -20.97 -32.90 16.98
CA ARG A 322 -22.15 -33.50 17.63
C ARG A 322 -21.89 -33.73 19.13
N PRO A 323 -22.60 -33.04 20.04
CA PRO A 323 -22.80 -33.55 21.38
C PRO A 323 -23.79 -34.73 21.30
N GLU A 324 -23.44 -35.85 21.94
CA GLU A 324 -24.40 -36.92 22.19
C GLU A 324 -25.51 -36.39 23.10
N ARG A 325 -26.77 -36.57 22.67
CA ARG A 325 -27.94 -36.28 23.49
C ARG A 325 -28.01 -37.31 24.63
N SER A 326 -27.91 -36.83 25.86
CA SER A 326 -28.41 -37.52 27.06
C SER A 326 -29.70 -36.84 27.54
#